data_AF-A0A0W8FEZ7-F1
#
_entry.id   AF-A0A0W8FEZ7-F1
#
_cell.length_a   1.000
_cell.length_b   1.000
_cell.length_c   1.000
_cell.angle_alpha   90.00
_cell.angle_beta   90.00
_cell.angle_gamma   90.00
#
_symmetry.space_group_name_H-M   'P 1'
#
loop_
_entity.id
_entity.type
_entity.pdbx_description
1 polymer ?
#
loop_
_entity_poly.entity_id
_entity_poly.type
_entity_poly.pdbx_seq_one_letter_code
_entity_poly.pdbx_strand_id
1 'polypeptide(L)' 'MTKARLDALKVHPRETYDEALNRLLDLAYDPEPLSEETLQKIEEAVADIRAGRGRPV' A
#
# COMPACT_ATOMS: atom_id res chain seq x y z
N MET A 1 7.72 21.74 -7.28
CA MET A 1 7.70 21.22 -5.88
C MET A 1 8.04 19.73 -5.83
N THR A 2 7.48 18.88 -6.69
CA THR A 2 7.76 17.42 -6.74
C THR A 2 9.22 17.09 -7.08
N LYS A 3 9.83 17.83 -8.03
CA LYS A 3 11.22 17.62 -8.47
C LYS A 3 12.25 17.76 -7.35
N ALA A 4 12.16 18.82 -6.54
CA ALA A 4 13.09 19.04 -5.43
C ALA A 4 12.97 17.97 -4.33
N ARG A 5 11.76 17.42 -4.12
CA ARG A 5 11.55 16.29 -3.20
C ARG A 5 12.16 15.01 -3.77
N LEU A 6 12.02 14.78 -5.08
CA LEU A 6 12.68 13.66 -5.76
C LEU A 6 14.20 13.78 -5.70
N ASP A 7 14.76 14.98 -5.88
CA ASP A 7 16.20 15.22 -5.77
C ASP A 7 16.74 14.85 -4.37
N ALA A 8 15.99 15.16 -3.32
CA ALA A 8 16.34 14.78 -1.95
C ALA A 8 16.21 13.27 -1.66
N LEU A 9 15.48 12.53 -2.49
CA LEU A 9 15.26 11.09 -2.36
C LEU A 9 16.23 10.26 -3.22
N LYS A 10 17.06 10.91 -4.03
CA LYS A 10 18.08 10.22 -4.83
C LYS A 10 19.18 9.68 -3.91
N VAL A 11 19.57 8.43 -4.14
CA VAL A 11 20.67 7.76 -3.43
C VAL A 11 22.02 8.15 -4.03
N HIS A 12 22.07 8.40 -5.34
CA HIS A 12 23.28 8.92 -6.00
C HIS A 12 22.96 10.06 -6.97
N PRO A 13 23.90 11.01 -7.17
CA PRO A 13 23.66 12.18 -8.03
C PRO A 13 23.20 11.83 -9.45
N ARG A 14 23.66 10.67 -9.97
CA ARG A 14 23.36 10.17 -11.33
C ARG A 14 22.06 9.36 -11.44
N GLU A 15 21.38 9.05 -10.34
CA GLU A 15 20.13 8.27 -10.37
C GLU A 15 19.13 9.02 -11.24
N THR A 16 18.37 8.33 -12.05
CA THR A 16 17.26 8.94 -12.78
C THR A 16 16.05 9.05 -11.85
N TYR A 17 15.09 9.90 -12.19
CA TYR A 17 13.84 9.93 -11.41
C TYR A 17 13.05 8.63 -11.54
N ASP A 18 13.14 7.94 -12.67
CA ASP A 18 12.47 6.65 -12.86
C ASP A 18 13.08 5.57 -11.97
N GLU A 19 14.41 5.50 -11.85
CA GLU A 19 15.09 4.60 -10.91
C GLU A 19 14.68 4.91 -9.46
N ALA A 20 14.68 6.19 -9.07
CA ALA A 20 14.27 6.59 -7.73
C ALA A 20 12.79 6.26 -7.46
N LEU A 21 11.91 6.48 -8.43
CA LEU A 21 10.48 6.17 -8.32
C LEU A 21 10.24 4.67 -8.21
N ASN A 22 10.84 3.85 -9.08
CA ASN A 22 10.65 2.40 -9.05
C ASN A 22 11.11 1.81 -7.73
N ARG A 23 12.29 2.21 -7.23
CA ARG A 23 12.77 1.79 -5.92
C ARG A 23 11.82 2.19 -4.77
N LEU A 24 11.27 3.41 -4.82
CA LEU A 24 10.31 3.85 -3.81
C LEU A 24 9.00 3.07 -3.89
N LEU A 25 8.55 2.74 -5.11
CA LEU A 25 7.36 1.92 -5.32
C LEU A 25 7.58 0.49 -4.83
N ASP A 26 8.74 -0.12 -5.09
CA ASP A 26 9.07 -1.47 -4.59
C ASP A 26 9.08 -1.56 -3.07
N LEU A 27 9.39 -0.46 -2.37
CA LEU A 27 9.37 -0.38 -0.91
C LEU A 27 7.98 -0.08 -0.35
N ALA A 28 7.18 0.72 -1.06
CA ALA A 28 5.89 1.20 -0.58
C ALA A 28 4.72 0.29 -0.99
N TYR A 29 4.87 -0.43 -2.09
CA TYR A 29 3.86 -1.30 -2.63
C TYR A 29 4.20 -2.75 -2.32
N ASP A 30 3.35 -3.39 -1.54
CA ASP A 30 3.41 -4.83 -1.36
C ASP A 30 2.64 -5.49 -2.51
N PRO A 31 3.31 -6.24 -3.41
CA PRO A 31 2.64 -6.93 -4.49
C PRO A 31 1.93 -8.21 -4.03
N GLU A 32 2.14 -8.66 -2.79
CA GLU A 32 1.50 -9.86 -2.27
C GLU A 32 -0.02 -9.62 -2.12
N PRO A 33 -0.86 -10.39 -2.84
CA PRO A 33 -2.30 -10.28 -2.65
C PRO A 33 -2.70 -10.80 -1.26
N LEU A 34 -3.83 -10.31 -0.74
CA LEU A 34 -4.41 -10.90 0.47
C LEU A 34 -4.69 -12.39 0.25
N SER A 35 -4.37 -13.20 1.26
CA SER A 35 -4.69 -14.63 1.23
C SER A 35 -6.21 -14.86 1.13
N GLU A 36 -6.61 -15.98 0.54
CA GLU A 36 -8.03 -16.37 0.44
C GLU A 36 -8.71 -16.39 1.81
N GLU A 37 -8.02 -16.90 2.84
CA GLU A 37 -8.51 -16.89 4.22
C GLU A 37 -8.77 -15.46 4.74
N THR A 38 -7.87 -14.52 4.44
CA THR A 38 -8.02 -13.12 4.86
C THR A 38 -9.18 -12.47 4.13
N LEU A 39 -9.31 -12.71 2.83
CA LEU A 39 -10.43 -12.24 2.03
C LEU A 39 -11.77 -12.76 2.56
N GLN A 40 -11.85 -14.05 2.88
CA GLN A 40 -13.05 -14.65 3.46
C GLN A 40 -13.45 -13.99 4.78
N LYS A 41 -12.48 -13.77 5.68
CA LYS A 41 -12.73 -13.07 6.96
C LYS A 41 -13.23 -11.65 6.76
N ILE A 42 -12.73 -10.94 5.76
CA ILE A 42 -13.21 -9.59 5.41
C ILE A 42 -14.67 -9.67 4.92
N GLU A 43 -15.00 -10.63 4.05
CA GLU A 43 -16.36 -10.82 3.55
C GLU A 43 -17.35 -11.15 4.68
N GLU A 44 -16.96 -12.02 5.61
CA GLU A 44 -17.74 -12.35 6.80
C GLU A 44 -17.97 -11.13 7.69
N ALA A 45 -16.90 -10.36 7.97
CA ALA A 45 -17.01 -9.14 8.75
C ALA A 45 -17.92 -8.09 8.08
N VAL A 46 -17.84 -7.94 6.76
CA VAL A 46 -18.72 -7.07 5.97
C VAL A 46 -20.18 -7.54 6.05
N ALA A 47 -20.42 -8.86 5.98
CA ALA A 47 -21.76 -9.43 6.12
C ALA A 47 -22.35 -9.19 7.53
N ASP A 48 -21.53 -9.32 8.57
CA ASP A 48 -21.93 -9.03 9.95
C ASP A 48 -22.27 -7.56 10.17
N ILE A 49 -21.45 -6.63 9.65
CA ILE A 49 -21.75 -5.20 9.69
C ILE A 49 -23.09 -4.91 8.99
N ARG A 50 -23.30 -5.48 7.80
CA ARG A 50 -24.56 -5.32 7.04
C ARG A 50 -25.77 -5.89 7.78
N ALA A 51 -25.58 -6.95 8.56
CA ALA A 51 -26.62 -7.55 9.39
C ALA A 51 -26.82 -6.85 10.75
N GLY A 52 -26.11 -5.74 11.02
CA GLY A 52 -26.20 -5.00 12.28
C GLY A 52 -25.54 -5.72 13.46
N ARG A 53 -24.67 -6.71 13.21
CA ARG A 53 -23.95 -7.50 14.22
C ARG A 53 -22.53 -6.98 14.49
N GLY A 54 -22.32 -5.67 14.38
CA GLY A 54 -21.05 -5.05 14.76
C GLY A 54 -20.79 -5.18 16.27
N ARG A 55 -19.53 -5.35 16.68
CA ARG A 55 -19.17 -5.31 18.10
C ARG A 55 -19.67 -3.98 18.69
N PRO A 56 -20.45 -3.96 19.78
CA PRO A 56 -20.80 -2.71 20.45
C PRO A 56 -19.52 -2.05 20.94
N VAL A 57 -19.32 -0.78 20.56
CA VAL A 57 -18.22 0.07 21.01
C VAL A 57 -18.40 0.51 22.46
#